data_AF-A0A662Q2H0-F1
#
_entry.id   AF-A0A662Q2H0-F1
#
_cell.length_a   1.000
_cell.length_b   1.000
_cell.length_c   1.000
_cell.angle_alpha   90.00
_cell.angle_beta   90.00
_cell.angle_gamma   90.00
#
_symmetry.space_group_name_H-M   'P 1'
#
loop_
_entity.id
_entity.type
_entity.pdbx_description
1 polymer ?
#
loop_
_entity_poly.entity_id
_entity_poly.type
_entity_poly.pdbx_seq_one_letter_code
_entity_poly.pdbx_strand_id
1 'polypeptide(L)'
;RSLMIVEELGDKLLRLGVSDLAEELRRLGHRYPEVRARYIVEAREKLREIVDAVHRIEDEFRLREWLVENVKGFGLKEASHFLRNIGFKNLAIIDLHILRVLRRYGLIEEFRSLTRRRYLEVEKLLRGVAERLGISVAELDLYLWYMDSGRILK
;
A
#
# COMPACT_ATOMS: atom_id res chain seq x y z
N ARG A 1 -8.39 5.23 11.17
CA ARG A 1 -8.99 4.01 11.79
C ARG A 1 -8.02 2.84 11.79
N SER A 2 -7.48 2.42 10.65
CA SER A 2 -6.51 1.29 10.62
C SER A 2 -5.24 1.55 11.43
N LEU A 3 -4.72 2.79 11.43
CA LEU A 3 -3.59 3.17 12.29
C LEU A 3 -3.89 3.01 13.79
N MET A 4 -5.06 3.51 14.25
CA MET A 4 -5.50 3.33 15.64
C MET A 4 -5.63 1.84 16.02
N ILE A 5 -6.08 0.99 15.10
CA ILE A 5 -6.14 -0.46 15.33
C ILE A 5 -4.73 -1.03 15.54
N VAL A 6 -3.76 -0.61 14.72
CA VAL A 6 -2.37 -1.08 14.84
C VAL A 6 -1.75 -0.62 16.16
N GLU A 7 -1.97 0.64 16.55
CA GLU A 7 -1.49 1.21 17.81
C GLU A 7 -2.09 0.50 19.03
N GLU A 8 -3.41 0.26 19.02
CA GLU A 8 -4.13 -0.41 20.11
C GLU A 8 -3.74 -1.89 20.26
N LEU A 9 -3.48 -2.59 19.15
CA LEU A 9 -3.08 -3.99 19.19
C LEU A 9 -1.60 -4.15 19.56
N GLY A 10 -0.72 -3.29 19.05
CA GLY A 10 0.73 -3.36 19.31
C GLY A 10 1.29 -4.77 19.14
N ASP A 11 2.00 -5.26 20.16
CA ASP A 11 2.59 -6.60 20.21
C ASP A 11 1.60 -7.76 20.03
N LYS A 12 0.30 -7.55 20.29
CA LYS A 12 -0.72 -8.57 20.03
C LYS A 12 -0.76 -8.96 18.55
N LEU A 13 -0.37 -8.03 17.66
CA LEU A 13 -0.19 -8.28 16.22
C LEU A 13 0.93 -9.26 15.89
N LEU A 14 1.78 -9.66 16.84
CA LEU A 14 2.82 -10.66 16.64
C LEU A 14 2.50 -11.98 17.35
N ARG A 15 1.63 -11.96 18.37
CA ARG A 15 1.43 -13.10 19.28
C ARG A 15 0.10 -13.82 19.12
N LEU A 16 -1.00 -13.10 18.86
CA LEU A 16 -2.34 -13.70 18.83
C LEU A 16 -2.52 -14.63 17.63
N GLY A 17 -3.15 -15.79 17.86
CA GLY A 17 -3.58 -16.68 16.79
C GLY A 17 -4.70 -16.08 15.93
N VAL A 18 -5.08 -16.77 14.85
CA VAL A 18 -6.07 -16.25 13.88
C VAL A 18 -7.42 -15.92 14.54
N SER A 19 -7.91 -16.77 15.45
CA SER A 19 -9.21 -16.58 16.10
C SER A 19 -9.21 -15.34 16.99
N ASP A 20 -8.29 -15.28 17.96
CA ASP A 20 -8.20 -14.17 18.92
C ASP A 20 -7.92 -12.83 18.22
N LEU A 21 -7.05 -12.85 17.20
CA LEU A 21 -6.78 -11.65 16.41
C LEU A 21 -8.02 -11.19 15.64
N ALA A 22 -8.81 -12.10 15.07
CA ALA A 22 -10.05 -11.74 14.39
C ALA A 22 -11.06 -11.13 15.37
N GLU A 23 -11.17 -11.65 16.59
CA GLU A 23 -12.02 -11.08 17.63
C GLU A 23 -11.60 -9.66 18.02
N GLU A 24 -10.31 -9.45 18.26
CA GLU A 24 -9.78 -8.12 18.57
C GLU A 24 -9.97 -7.14 17.39
N LEU A 25 -9.71 -7.57 16.16
CA LEU A 25 -9.99 -6.76 14.97
C LEU A 25 -11.48 -6.40 14.85
N ARG A 26 -12.37 -7.34 15.18
CA ARG A 26 -13.83 -7.12 15.17
C ARG A 26 -14.24 -6.13 16.27
N ARG A 27 -13.70 -6.29 17.48
CA ARG A 27 -13.94 -5.38 18.62
C ARG A 27 -13.51 -3.95 18.29
N LEU A 28 -12.38 -3.78 17.58
CA LEU A 28 -11.90 -2.48 17.12
C LEU A 28 -12.60 -1.98 15.82
N GLY A 29 -13.53 -2.78 15.30
CA GLY A 29 -14.42 -2.45 14.20
C GLY A 29 -13.76 -2.48 12.81
N HIS A 30 -12.78 -3.37 12.61
CA HIS A 30 -12.32 -3.72 11.28
C HIS A 30 -13.44 -4.42 10.50
N ARG A 31 -13.65 -4.05 9.23
CA ARG A 31 -14.76 -4.56 8.40
C ARG A 31 -14.61 -6.01 7.95
N TYR A 32 -13.38 -6.51 7.90
CA TYR A 32 -13.04 -7.87 7.44
C TYR A 32 -12.07 -8.55 8.43
N PRO A 33 -12.49 -8.77 9.68
CA PRO A 33 -11.57 -9.20 10.74
C PRO A 33 -10.98 -10.59 10.49
N GLU A 34 -11.76 -11.55 10.02
CA GLU A 34 -11.36 -12.95 9.85
C GLU A 34 -10.31 -13.10 8.74
N VAL A 35 -10.58 -12.49 7.58
CA VAL A 35 -9.65 -12.49 6.45
C VAL A 35 -8.37 -11.76 6.82
N ARG A 36 -8.49 -10.60 7.49
CA ARG A 36 -7.32 -9.80 7.86
C ARG A 36 -6.46 -10.49 8.91
N ALA A 37 -7.07 -11.17 9.88
CA ALA A 37 -6.35 -11.96 10.87
C ALA A 37 -5.53 -13.08 10.22
N ARG A 38 -6.15 -13.84 9.28
CA ARG A 38 -5.43 -14.86 8.51
C ARG A 38 -4.22 -14.29 7.77
N TYR A 39 -4.40 -13.19 7.03
CA TYR A 39 -3.29 -12.56 6.31
C TYR A 39 -2.16 -12.09 7.23
N ILE A 40 -2.50 -11.52 8.39
CA ILE A 40 -1.48 -11.09 9.36
C ILE A 40 -0.70 -12.30 9.89
N VAL A 41 -1.38 -13.36 10.32
CA VAL A 41 -0.72 -14.55 10.87
C VAL A 41 0.14 -15.24 9.81
N GLU A 42 -0.37 -15.44 8.60
CA GLU A 42 0.42 -16.01 7.49
C GLU A 42 1.63 -15.14 7.12
N ALA A 43 1.51 -13.81 7.17
CA ALA A 43 2.64 -12.92 6.92
C ALA A 43 3.74 -13.04 8.00
N ARG A 44 3.40 -13.38 9.25
CA ARG A 44 4.38 -13.65 10.31
C ARG A 44 5.20 -14.90 10.02
N GLU A 45 4.55 -15.95 9.53
CA GLU A 45 5.22 -17.21 9.16
C GLU A 45 6.26 -16.97 8.05
N LYS A 46 5.99 -16.02 7.15
CA LYS A 46 6.89 -15.60 6.06
C LYS A 46 7.82 -14.44 6.40
N LEU A 47 7.89 -14.00 7.66
CA LEU A 47 8.60 -12.76 8.01
C LEU A 47 10.08 -12.81 7.59
N ARG A 48 10.73 -13.97 7.74
CA ARG A 48 12.12 -14.17 7.30
C ARG A 48 12.28 -14.00 5.80
N GLU A 49 11.39 -14.59 5.00
CA GLU A 49 11.41 -14.48 3.53
C GLU A 49 11.18 -13.03 3.08
N ILE A 50 10.25 -12.33 3.74
CA ILE A 50 9.97 -10.91 3.47
C ILE A 50 11.20 -10.06 3.75
N VAL A 51 11.84 -10.24 4.91
CA VAL A 51 13.06 -9.52 5.28
C VAL A 51 14.20 -9.83 4.32
N ASP A 52 14.41 -11.10 3.98
CA ASP A 52 15.45 -11.51 3.02
C ASP A 52 15.21 -10.89 1.63
N ALA A 53 13.96 -10.85 1.15
CA ALA A 53 13.60 -10.23 -0.12
C ALA A 53 13.89 -8.72 -0.11
N VAL A 54 13.52 -8.01 0.96
CA VAL A 54 13.79 -6.57 1.11
C VAL A 54 15.28 -6.25 1.08
N HIS A 55 16.14 -7.13 1.61
CA HIS A 55 17.59 -6.91 1.62
C HIS A 55 18.29 -7.33 0.31
N ARG A 56 17.74 -8.32 -0.41
CA ARG A 56 18.40 -8.92 -1.59
C ARG A 56 17.90 -8.38 -2.93
N ILE A 57 16.67 -7.88 -3.01
CA ILE A 57 16.09 -7.37 -4.25
C ILE A 57 16.30 -5.86 -4.30
N GLU A 58 17.29 -5.41 -5.06
CA GLU A 58 17.64 -3.99 -5.16
C GLU A 58 16.60 -3.16 -5.94
N ASP A 59 15.97 -3.76 -6.96
CA ASP A 59 14.97 -3.07 -7.78
C ASP A 59 13.60 -3.04 -7.07
N GLU A 60 13.14 -1.84 -6.72
CA GLU A 60 11.89 -1.63 -5.97
C GLU A 60 10.66 -2.20 -6.69
N PHE A 61 10.65 -2.17 -8.03
CA PHE A 61 9.54 -2.69 -8.83
C PHE A 61 9.48 -4.21 -8.75
N ARG A 62 10.62 -4.90 -8.88
CA ARG A 62 10.73 -6.35 -8.69
C ARG A 62 10.41 -6.75 -7.25
N LEU A 63 10.87 -5.98 -6.27
CA LEU A 63 10.56 -6.23 -4.87
C LEU A 63 9.05 -6.12 -4.60
N ARG A 64 8.39 -5.11 -5.17
CA ARG A 64 6.93 -4.99 -5.11
C ARG A 64 6.23 -6.21 -5.70
N GLU A 65 6.65 -6.65 -6.88
CA GLU A 65 6.03 -7.80 -7.54
C GLU A 65 6.24 -9.08 -6.73
N TRP A 66 7.43 -9.27 -6.17
CA TRP A 66 7.70 -10.37 -5.26
C TRP A 66 6.76 -10.35 -4.05
N LEU A 67 6.53 -9.18 -3.43
CA LEU A 67 5.60 -9.05 -2.30
C LEU A 67 4.16 -9.38 -2.69
N VAL A 68 3.70 -8.91 -3.85
CA VAL A 68 2.34 -9.19 -4.37
C VAL A 68 2.13 -10.69 -4.60
N GLU A 69 3.15 -11.38 -5.10
CA GLU A 69 3.09 -12.81 -5.39
C GLU A 69 3.22 -13.68 -4.14
N ASN A 70 4.00 -13.25 -3.15
CA ASN A 70 4.39 -14.09 -2.01
C ASN A 70 3.67 -13.77 -0.70
N VAL A 71 3.11 -12.58 -0.52
CA VAL A 71 2.46 -12.14 0.73
C VAL A 71 0.95 -11.98 0.53
N LYS A 72 0.15 -12.86 1.14
CA LYS A 72 -1.30 -12.80 1.00
C LYS A 72 -1.86 -11.47 1.54
N GLY A 73 -2.80 -10.91 0.78
CA GLY A 73 -3.41 -9.62 1.10
C GLY A 73 -2.61 -8.41 0.63
N PHE A 74 -1.46 -8.59 -0.02
CA PHE A 74 -0.76 -7.51 -0.72
C PHE A 74 -1.22 -7.46 -2.18
N GLY A 75 -1.88 -6.38 -2.57
CA GLY A 75 -2.01 -5.95 -3.96
C GLY A 75 -0.90 -4.95 -4.31
N LEU A 76 -0.90 -4.45 -5.56
CA LEU A 76 0.09 -3.46 -6.00
C LEU A 76 0.12 -2.23 -5.10
N LYS A 77 -1.05 -1.71 -4.72
CA LYS A 77 -1.16 -0.54 -3.83
C LYS A 77 -0.62 -0.85 -2.44
N GLU A 78 -1.04 -1.96 -1.83
CA GLU A 78 -0.60 -2.33 -0.48
C GLU A 78 0.91 -2.59 -0.43
N ALA A 79 1.47 -3.25 -1.44
CA ALA A 79 2.91 -3.49 -1.57
C ALA A 79 3.69 -2.19 -1.82
N SER A 80 3.25 -1.33 -2.75
CA SER A 80 3.83 0.01 -2.94
C SER A 80 3.80 0.82 -1.64
N HIS A 81 2.67 0.81 -0.92
CA HIS A 81 2.51 1.55 0.32
C HIS A 81 3.42 1.03 1.44
N PHE A 82 3.54 -0.30 1.57
CA PHE A 82 4.49 -0.91 2.50
C PHE A 82 5.93 -0.49 2.20
N LEU A 83 6.37 -0.61 0.94
CA LEU A 83 7.72 -0.24 0.51
C LEU A 83 8.01 1.24 0.74
N ARG A 84 7.05 2.12 0.43
CA ARG A 84 7.18 3.56 0.72
C ARG A 84 7.42 3.82 2.20
N ASN A 85 6.66 3.14 3.07
CA ASN A 85 6.78 3.33 4.52
C ASN A 85 8.11 2.85 5.11
N ILE A 86 8.86 2.00 4.40
CA ILE A 86 10.22 1.58 4.79
C ILE A 86 11.34 2.28 4.01
N GLY A 87 11.01 3.29 3.20
CA GLY A 87 11.99 4.24 2.63
C GLY A 87 12.15 4.21 1.10
N PHE A 88 11.46 3.33 0.39
CA PHE A 88 11.47 3.30 -1.08
C PHE A 88 10.67 4.48 -1.66
N LYS A 89 11.14 5.09 -2.77
CA LYS A 89 10.59 6.39 -3.23
C LYS A 89 10.05 6.38 -4.66
N ASN A 90 10.26 5.30 -5.42
CA ASN A 90 9.98 5.27 -6.86
C ASN A 90 8.62 4.66 -7.21
N LEU A 91 7.93 4.07 -6.24
CA LEU A 91 6.64 3.40 -6.42
C LEU A 91 5.48 4.34 -6.13
N ALA A 92 4.47 4.35 -7.02
CA ALA A 92 3.24 5.10 -6.80
C ALA A 92 2.28 4.31 -5.91
N ILE A 93 1.55 5.01 -5.04
CA ILE A 93 0.47 4.46 -4.21
C ILE A 93 -0.86 4.89 -4.83
N ILE A 94 -1.37 4.10 -5.77
CA ILE A 94 -2.55 4.48 -6.53
C ILE A 94 -3.81 3.95 -5.83
N ASP A 95 -4.55 4.86 -5.23
CA ASP A 95 -5.83 4.56 -4.61
C ASP A 95 -6.98 5.41 -5.22
N LEU A 96 -8.15 5.40 -4.59
CA LEU A 96 -9.30 6.15 -5.09
C LEU A 96 -9.10 7.68 -5.09
N HIS A 97 -8.29 8.25 -4.19
CA HIS A 97 -8.09 9.70 -4.16
C HIS A 97 -7.15 10.15 -5.29
N ILE A 98 -6.05 9.43 -5.52
CA ILE A 98 -5.16 9.71 -6.66
C ILE A 98 -5.94 9.63 -7.97
N LEU A 99 -6.75 8.58 -8.14
CA LEU A 99 -7.58 8.43 -9.34
C LEU A 99 -8.59 9.57 -9.50
N ARG A 100 -9.19 10.07 -8.42
CA ARG A 100 -10.08 11.26 -8.47
C ARG A 100 -9.33 12.50 -8.94
N VAL A 101 -8.14 12.76 -8.40
CA VAL A 101 -7.32 13.91 -8.81
C VAL A 101 -6.96 13.80 -10.28
N LEU A 102 -6.41 12.67 -10.72
CA LEU A 102 -6.01 12.48 -12.11
C LEU A 102 -7.18 12.64 -13.09
N ARG A 103 -8.37 12.15 -12.74
CA ARG A 103 -9.61 12.36 -13.53
C ARG A 103 -10.05 13.82 -13.54
N ARG A 104 -10.01 14.51 -12.40
CA ARG A 104 -10.37 15.93 -12.28
C ARG A 104 -9.55 16.80 -13.23
N TYR A 105 -8.28 16.45 -13.45
CA TYR A 105 -7.38 17.15 -14.37
C TYR A 105 -7.31 16.54 -15.78
N GLY A 106 -8.16 15.57 -16.10
CA GLY A 106 -8.21 14.96 -17.44
C GLY A 106 -6.98 14.15 -17.82
N LEU A 107 -6.18 13.70 -16.84
CA LEU A 107 -4.95 12.92 -17.09
C LEU A 107 -5.23 11.44 -17.36
N ILE A 108 -6.38 10.94 -16.91
CA ILE A 108 -6.84 9.56 -17.13
C ILE A 108 -8.34 9.54 -17.40
N GLU A 109 -8.79 8.54 -18.16
CA GLU A 109 -10.20 8.27 -18.35
C GLU A 109 -10.83 7.55 -17.14
N GLU A 110 -12.16 7.56 -17.08
CA GLU A 110 -12.89 6.76 -16.11
C GLU A 110 -12.82 5.28 -16.47
N PHE A 111 -12.63 4.43 -15.47
CA PHE A 111 -12.62 2.99 -15.66
C PHE A 111 -13.35 2.26 -14.53
N ARG A 112 -14.02 1.16 -14.89
CA ARG A 112 -14.78 0.31 -13.96
C ARG A 112 -13.92 -0.36 -12.89
N SER A 113 -12.67 -0.71 -13.21
CA SER A 113 -11.76 -1.38 -12.29
C SER A 113 -10.30 -1.04 -12.57
N LEU A 114 -9.50 -0.95 -11.50
CA LEU A 114 -8.05 -0.75 -11.56
C LEU A 114 -7.36 -2.11 -11.73
N THR A 115 -7.21 -2.54 -12.97
CA THR A 115 -6.45 -3.77 -13.28
C THR A 115 -4.95 -3.54 -13.09
N ARG A 116 -4.16 -4.61 -12.98
CA ARG A 116 -2.68 -4.53 -12.92
C ARG A 116 -2.11 -3.68 -14.06
N ARG A 117 -2.57 -3.90 -15.29
CA ARG A 117 -2.16 -3.10 -16.46
C ARG A 117 -2.44 -1.60 -16.26
N ARG A 118 -3.66 -1.24 -15.85
CA ARG A 118 -4.04 0.15 -15.59
C ARG A 118 -3.23 0.76 -14.43
N TYR A 119 -2.97 0.00 -13.39
CA TYR A 119 -2.12 0.43 -12.28
C TYR A 119 -0.74 0.87 -12.78
N LEU A 120 -0.09 0.02 -13.59
CA LEU A 120 1.24 0.31 -14.15
C LEU A 120 1.22 1.46 -15.16
N GLU A 121 0.15 1.59 -15.96
CA GLU A 121 -0.03 2.73 -16.87
C GLU A 121 -0.15 4.06 -16.10
N VAL A 122 -0.98 4.09 -15.05
CA VAL A 122 -1.14 5.26 -14.17
C VAL A 122 0.16 5.56 -13.41
N GLU A 123 0.86 4.54 -12.93
CA GLU A 123 2.16 4.71 -12.26
C GLU A 123 3.20 5.32 -13.21
N LYS A 124 3.26 4.84 -14.45
CA LYS A 124 4.15 5.41 -15.47
C LYS A 124 3.83 6.89 -15.75
N LEU A 125 2.54 7.25 -15.79
CA LEU A 125 2.11 8.63 -15.93
C LEU A 125 2.58 9.49 -14.75
N LEU A 126 2.36 9.03 -13.51
CA LEU A 126 2.79 9.74 -12.30
C LEU A 126 4.31 9.90 -12.25
N ARG A 127 5.07 8.89 -12.66
CA ARG A 127 6.53 8.96 -12.78
C ARG A 127 6.98 10.05 -13.76
N GLY A 128 6.35 10.13 -14.93
CA GLY A 128 6.64 11.19 -15.90
C GLY A 128 6.30 12.59 -15.38
N VAL A 129 5.25 12.73 -14.57
CA VAL A 129 4.92 13.99 -13.89
C VAL A 129 5.99 14.34 -12.86
N ALA A 130 6.37 13.38 -12.01
CA ALA A 130 7.39 13.58 -10.97
C ALA A 130 8.74 13.99 -11.58
N GLU A 131 9.16 13.31 -12.66
CA GLU A 131 10.38 13.61 -13.41
C GLU A 131 10.39 15.05 -13.95
N ARG A 132 9.28 15.49 -14.58
CA ARG A 132 9.16 16.87 -15.10
C ARG A 132 9.19 17.93 -14.01
N LEU A 133 8.75 17.58 -12.80
CA LEU A 133 8.77 18.47 -11.64
C LEU A 133 10.09 18.39 -10.85
N GLY A 134 10.99 17.47 -11.20
CA GLY A 134 12.25 17.27 -10.48
C GLY A 134 12.08 16.73 -9.05
N ILE A 135 10.99 15.99 -8.78
CA ILE A 135 10.69 15.40 -7.48
C ILE A 135 10.54 13.88 -7.58
N SER A 136 10.59 13.18 -6.45
CA SER A 136 10.28 11.75 -6.38
C SER A 136 8.78 11.48 -6.48
N VAL A 137 8.42 10.23 -6.83
CA VAL A 137 7.02 9.80 -6.86
C VAL A 137 6.40 9.85 -5.46
N ALA A 138 7.17 9.52 -4.42
CA ALA A 138 6.75 9.64 -3.04
C ALA A 138 6.44 11.09 -2.62
N GLU A 139 7.22 12.07 -3.10
CA GLU A 139 6.92 13.49 -2.87
C GLU A 139 5.67 13.92 -3.64
N LEU A 140 5.55 13.53 -4.91
CA LEU A 140 4.36 13.80 -5.73
C LEU A 140 3.06 13.30 -5.06
N ASP A 141 3.09 12.11 -4.45
CA ASP A 141 1.95 11.53 -3.72
C ASP A 141 1.42 12.48 -2.62
N LEU A 142 2.33 13.11 -1.87
CA LEU A 142 1.96 14.07 -0.81
C LEU A 142 1.27 15.31 -1.39
N TYR A 143 1.73 15.82 -2.53
CA TYR A 143 1.09 16.93 -3.23
C TYR A 143 -0.30 16.54 -3.74
N LEU A 144 -0.45 15.35 -4.33
CA LEU A 144 -1.74 14.87 -4.84
C LEU A 144 -2.75 14.67 -3.71
N TRP A 145 -2.32 14.17 -2.55
CA TRP A 145 -3.13 14.10 -1.32
C TRP A 145 -3.64 15.48 -0.88
N TYR A 146 -2.74 16.47 -0.88
CA TYR A 146 -3.08 17.84 -0.52
C TYR A 146 -4.09 18.44 -1.52
N MET A 147 -3.94 18.16 -2.81
CA MET A 147 -4.86 18.61 -3.86
C MET A 147 -6.27 18.00 -3.76
N ASP A 148 -6.41 16.77 -3.25
CA ASP A 148 -7.73 16.15 -3.04
C ASP A 148 -8.40 16.64 -1.74
N SER A 149 -7.64 16.69 -0.64
CA SER A 149 -8.19 16.80 0.71
C SER A 149 -7.87 18.10 1.47
N GLY A 150 -6.97 18.94 0.94
CA GLY A 150 -6.42 20.11 1.64
C GLY A 150 -5.54 19.75 2.84
N ARG A 151 -5.20 18.47 3.03
CA ARG A 151 -4.38 17.96 4.14
C ARG A 151 -3.30 17.04 3.59
N ILE A 152 -2.13 17.05 4.24
CA ILE A 152 -1.09 16.07 3.98
C ILE A 152 -1.35 14.89 4.92
N LEU A 153 -1.58 13.70 4.34
CA LEU A 153 -1.68 12.45 5.08
C LEU A 153 -0.38 11.65 4.92
N LYS A 154 -0.06 10.85 5.93
CA LYS A 154 1.10 9.94 5.93
C LYS A 154 0.66 8.53 5.59
#